data_AF-A0A2G8T3C6-F1
#
_entry.id   AF-A0A2G8T3C6-F1
#
_cell.length_a   1.000
_cell.length_b   1.000
_cell.length_c   1.000
_cell.angle_alpha   90.00
_cell.angle_beta   90.00
_cell.angle_gamma   90.00
#
_symmetry.space_group_name_H-M   'P 1'
#
loop_
_entity.id
_entity.type
_entity.pdbx_description
1 polymer ?
#
loop_
_entity_poly.entity_id
_entity_poly.type
_entity_poly.pdbx_seq_one_letter_code
_entity_poly.pdbx_strand_id
1 'polypeptide(L)'
;MRFTDETLMAFADGELDAGTRHEVELAMRVDPVLAAKVQQHILLRRDVFRAFARTLDEPVPQRLRQAASSSPKVVHLDSVRVARKPVVIETPHRWSWPEWGAIAATLVVGVLAGTLGLHSVQGETTFASGGSNGTLTARGKLDTALTRQLASAPPAAGSAITIGVSFVAKEGQYCRTFAVGGAAGLACRSDGQWTIPVLTDSGGGAAGAYRQAGSAMPPAVLDAVDARAVGPSLDAKGERAAAQRGWSR
;
A
#
# COMPACT_ATOMS: atom_id res chain seq x y z
N MET A 1 24.41 -32.74 16.38
CA MET A 1 23.63 -31.68 17.05
C MET A 1 22.18 -31.84 16.62
N ARG A 2 21.24 -31.96 17.57
CA ARG A 2 19.82 -32.27 17.30
C ARG A 2 19.02 -31.07 16.75
N PHE A 3 19.46 -29.85 17.07
CA PHE A 3 18.83 -28.60 16.62
C PHE A 3 19.79 -27.82 15.73
N THR A 4 19.27 -27.20 14.67
CA THR A 4 20.06 -26.33 13.79
C THR A 4 20.22 -24.95 14.43
N ASP A 5 21.17 -24.15 13.94
CA ASP A 5 21.40 -22.81 14.50
C ASP A 5 20.20 -21.89 14.27
N GLU A 6 19.49 -22.07 13.16
CA GLU A 6 18.25 -21.36 12.83
C GLU A 6 17.14 -21.65 13.86
N THR A 7 17.03 -22.90 14.33
CA THR A 7 16.06 -23.25 15.39
C THR A 7 16.41 -22.56 16.70
N LEU A 8 17.70 -22.41 17.03
CA LEU A 8 18.13 -21.74 18.26
C LEU A 8 17.98 -20.22 18.20
N MET A 9 18.19 -19.61 17.02
CA MET A 9 17.88 -18.21 16.78
C MET A 9 16.37 -17.96 16.90
N ALA A 10 15.53 -18.79 16.25
CA ALA A 10 14.08 -18.70 16.36
C ALA A 10 13.59 -18.90 17.81
N PHE A 11 14.24 -19.76 18.59
CA PHE A 11 13.97 -19.88 20.03
C PHE A 11 14.29 -18.57 20.77
N ALA A 12 15.46 -17.98 20.53
CA ALA A 12 15.89 -16.72 21.15
C ALA A 12 15.01 -15.53 20.76
N ASP A 13 14.43 -15.54 19.56
CA ASP A 13 13.49 -14.53 19.06
C ASP A 13 12.05 -14.74 19.57
N GLY A 14 11.72 -15.97 20.01
CA GLY A 14 10.39 -16.34 20.50
C GLY A 14 9.43 -16.78 19.40
N GLU A 15 9.96 -17.12 18.22
CA GLU A 15 9.20 -17.43 17.00
C GLU A 15 8.87 -18.92 16.84
N LEU A 16 9.41 -19.79 17.70
CA LEU A 16 9.06 -21.20 17.68
C LEU A 16 7.63 -21.47 18.17
N ASP A 17 6.99 -22.47 17.55
CA ASP A 17 5.73 -23.04 18.03
C ASP A 17 5.90 -23.69 19.42
N ALA A 18 4.78 -23.90 20.11
CA ALA A 18 4.77 -24.39 21.48
C ALA A 18 5.42 -25.78 21.65
N GLY A 19 5.28 -26.66 20.65
CA GLY A 19 5.84 -28.01 20.69
C GLY A 19 7.36 -27.98 20.56
N THR A 20 7.87 -27.36 19.49
CA THR A 20 9.30 -27.25 19.24
C THR A 20 10.02 -26.47 20.34
N ARG A 21 9.39 -25.41 20.86
CA ARG A 21 9.91 -24.65 22.00
C ARG A 21 10.11 -25.54 23.24
N HIS A 22 9.12 -26.37 23.56
CA HIS A 22 9.22 -27.28 24.70
C HIS A 22 10.34 -28.32 24.52
N GLU A 23 10.53 -28.84 23.30
CA GLU A 23 11.64 -29.75 23.00
C GLU A 23 13.01 -29.09 23.19
N VAL A 24 13.17 -27.84 22.76
CA VAL A 24 14.41 -27.07 22.96
C VAL A 24 14.65 -26.80 24.45
N GLU A 25 13.61 -26.43 25.21
CA GLU A 25 13.71 -26.22 26.67
C GLU A 25 14.14 -27.48 27.41
N LEU A 26 13.58 -28.64 27.06
CA LEU A 26 13.97 -29.92 27.63
C LEU A 26 15.42 -30.26 27.28
N ALA A 27 15.84 -30.01 26.04
CA ALA A 27 17.21 -30.25 25.61
C ALA A 27 18.23 -29.34 26.31
N MET A 28 17.89 -28.07 26.54
CA MET A 28 18.74 -27.12 27.28
C MET A 28 18.96 -27.54 28.74
N ARG A 29 18.06 -28.31 29.35
CA ARG A 29 18.25 -28.84 30.71
C ARG A 29 19.31 -29.94 30.80
N VAL A 30 19.56 -30.62 29.68
CA VAL A 30 20.49 -31.77 29.62
C VAL A 30 21.82 -31.37 28.95
N ASP A 31 21.79 -30.42 28.02
CA ASP A 31 22.96 -29.97 27.27
C ASP A 31 23.33 -28.49 27.60
N PRO A 32 24.37 -28.26 28.43
CA PRO A 32 24.81 -26.90 28.76
C PRO A 32 25.45 -26.16 27.58
N VAL A 33 25.97 -26.87 26.57
CA VAL A 33 26.52 -26.25 25.35
C VAL A 33 25.41 -25.66 24.50
N LEU A 34 24.28 -26.37 24.39
CA LEU A 34 23.08 -25.87 23.74
C LEU A 34 22.53 -24.62 24.44
N ALA A 35 22.46 -24.65 25.77
CA ALA A 35 22.02 -23.51 26.57
C ALA A 35 22.93 -22.28 26.39
N ALA A 36 24.25 -22.49 26.32
CA ALA A 36 25.20 -21.41 26.06
C ALA A 36 25.01 -20.77 24.68
N LYS A 37 24.72 -21.55 23.64
CA LYS A 37 24.44 -21.04 22.29
C LYS A 37 23.15 -20.21 22.24
N VAL A 38 22.07 -20.70 22.84
CA VAL A 38 20.82 -19.93 22.96
C VAL A 38 21.06 -18.62 23.71
N GLN A 39 21.84 -18.66 24.79
CA GLN A 39 22.18 -17.46 25.55
C GLN A 39 22.99 -16.45 24.72
N GLN A 40 23.90 -16.91 23.86
CA GLN A 40 24.62 -16.06 22.93
C GLN A 40 23.68 -15.33 21.97
N HIS A 41 22.70 -16.03 21.39
CA HIS A 41 21.69 -15.45 20.51
C HIS A 41 20.79 -14.43 21.24
N ILE A 42 20.38 -14.72 22.48
CA ILE A 42 19.62 -13.78 23.33
C ILE A 42 20.43 -12.50 23.60
N LEU A 43 21.73 -12.62 23.87
CA LEU A 43 22.60 -11.46 24.11
C LEU A 43 22.75 -10.61 22.85
N LEU A 44 22.96 -11.24 21.69
CA LEU A 44 23.02 -10.55 20.40
C LEU A 44 21.73 -9.77 20.12
N ARG A 45 20.58 -10.42 20.28
CA ARG A 45 19.26 -9.78 20.17
C ARG A 45 19.16 -8.57 21.10
N ARG A 46 19.51 -8.72 22.37
CA ARG A 46 19.45 -7.63 23.36
C ARG A 46 20.30 -6.44 22.94
N ASP A 47 21.50 -6.67 22.42
CA ASP A 47 22.40 -5.60 22.01
C ASP A 47 21.86 -4.84 20.80
N VAL A 48 21.21 -5.53 19.84
CA VAL A 48 20.47 -4.90 18.74
C VAL A 48 19.31 -4.06 19.28
N PHE A 49 18.49 -4.61 20.18
CA PHE A 49 17.36 -3.88 20.78
C PHE A 49 17.81 -2.64 21.57
N ARG A 50 18.97 -2.72 22.24
CA ARG A 50 19.54 -1.59 22.99
C ARG A 50 19.80 -0.38 22.09
N ALA A 51 20.19 -0.57 20.83
CA ALA A 51 20.38 0.53 19.89
C ALA A 51 19.09 1.33 19.64
N PHE A 52 17.92 0.69 19.79
CA PHE A 52 16.60 1.29 19.62
C PHE A 52 15.90 1.64 20.95
N ALA A 53 16.60 1.51 22.09
CA ALA A 53 16.01 1.70 23.41
C ALA A 53 15.45 3.12 23.63
N ARG A 54 16.00 4.14 22.96
CA ARG A 54 15.50 5.52 23.05
C ARG A 54 14.03 5.68 22.70
N THR A 55 13.47 4.81 21.85
CA THR A 55 12.04 4.83 21.50
C THR A 55 11.16 4.29 22.63
N LEU A 56 11.71 3.43 23.50
CA LEU A 56 10.99 2.89 24.67
C LEU A 56 10.90 3.91 25.82
N ASP A 57 11.76 4.93 25.81
CA ASP A 57 11.72 6.04 26.77
C ASP A 57 10.61 7.06 26.44
N GLU A 58 9.93 6.92 25.29
CA GLU A 58 8.79 7.76 24.92
C GLU A 58 7.65 7.55 25.93
N PRO A 59 7.14 8.62 26.57
CA PRO A 59 6.08 8.49 27.55
C PRO A 59 4.83 7.90 26.92
N VAL A 60 4.28 6.85 27.55
CA VAL A 60 3.03 6.23 27.11
C VAL A 60 1.94 7.31 27.01
N PRO A 61 1.28 7.44 25.83
CA PRO A 61 0.26 8.47 25.61
C PRO A 61 -0.79 8.49 26.73
N GLN A 62 -1.15 9.69 27.20
CA GLN A 62 -2.00 9.87 28.38
C GLN A 62 -3.36 9.15 28.27
N ARG A 63 -3.93 9.07 27.06
CA ARG A 63 -5.17 8.31 26.78
C ARG A 63 -5.07 6.83 27.14
N LEU A 64 -3.91 6.20 26.90
CA LEU A 64 -3.70 4.77 27.18
C LEU A 64 -3.48 4.55 28.67
N ARG A 65 -2.76 5.46 29.34
CA ARG A 65 -2.64 5.44 30.80
C ARG A 65 -4.01 5.56 31.46
N GLN A 66 -4.84 6.50 31.02
CA GLN A 66 -6.21 6.67 31.53
C GLN A 66 -7.08 5.43 31.28
N ALA A 67 -7.00 4.82 30.10
CA ALA A 67 -7.75 3.60 29.79
C ALA A 67 -7.32 2.39 30.63
N ALA A 68 -6.04 2.28 30.97
CA ALA A 68 -5.52 1.23 31.85
C ALA A 68 -5.85 1.47 33.33
N SER A 69 -5.91 2.74 33.77
CA SER A 69 -6.27 3.13 35.13
C SER A 69 -7.78 3.06 35.41
N SER A 70 -8.62 3.17 34.38
CA SER A 70 -10.06 3.01 34.53
C SER A 70 -10.39 1.53 34.74
N SER A 71 -10.98 1.19 35.89
CA SER A 71 -11.52 -0.15 36.13
C SER A 71 -12.39 -0.58 34.95
N PRO A 72 -12.16 -1.77 34.37
CA PRO A 72 -12.92 -2.21 33.21
C PRO A 72 -14.40 -2.23 33.57
N LYS A 73 -15.20 -1.43 32.87
CA LYS A 73 -16.65 -1.49 32.95
C LYS A 73 -17.08 -2.78 32.24
N VAL A 74 -17.09 -3.89 32.97
CA VAL A 74 -17.59 -5.17 32.48
C VAL A 74 -19.10 -5.03 32.29
N VAL A 75 -19.53 -4.77 31.05
CA VAL A 75 -20.95 -4.72 30.70
C VAL A 75 -21.40 -6.14 30.38
N HIS A 76 -22.26 -6.71 31.23
CA HIS A 76 -22.93 -7.97 30.91
C HIS A 76 -23.88 -7.74 29.72
N LEU A 77 -23.53 -8.30 28.56
CA LEU A 77 -24.30 -8.14 27.31
C LEU A 77 -25.73 -8.72 27.40
N ASP A 78 -25.97 -9.60 28.38
CA ASP A 78 -27.28 -10.21 28.64
C ASP A 78 -28.29 -9.19 29.16
N SER A 79 -27.86 -8.21 29.98
CA SER A 79 -28.76 -7.18 30.52
C SER A 79 -29.16 -6.13 29.49
N VAL A 80 -28.30 -5.88 28.48
CA VAL A 80 -28.57 -4.95 27.37
C VAL A 80 -29.55 -5.54 26.35
N ARG A 81 -29.57 -6.87 26.21
CA ARG A 81 -30.47 -7.56 25.27
C ARG A 81 -31.92 -7.61 25.78
N VAL A 82 -32.12 -7.71 27.10
CA VAL A 82 -33.45 -7.71 27.73
C VAL A 82 -34.10 -6.31 27.72
N ALA A 83 -33.30 -5.23 27.72
CA ALA A 83 -33.80 -3.85 27.70
C ALA A 83 -34.25 -3.35 26.31
N ARG A 84 -33.94 -4.07 25.22
CA ARG A 84 -34.43 -3.73 23.87
C ARG A 84 -35.84 -4.31 23.67
N LYS A 85 -36.87 -3.48 23.88
CA LYS A 85 -38.20 -3.78 23.32
C LYS A 85 -38.13 -3.69 21.79
N PRO A 86 -38.59 -4.69 21.04
CA PRO A 86 -38.74 -4.55 19.59
C PRO A 86 -39.81 -3.50 19.33
N VAL A 87 -39.41 -2.37 18.73
CA VAL A 87 -40.36 -1.40 18.18
C VAL A 87 -40.84 -2.01 16.86
N VAL A 88 -41.97 -2.71 16.92
CA VAL A 88 -42.69 -3.15 15.73
C VAL A 88 -43.45 -1.94 15.21
N ILE A 89 -42.94 -1.30 14.17
CA ILE A 89 -43.67 -0.27 13.42
C ILE A 89 -44.48 -1.01 12.36
N GLU A 90 -45.75 -1.29 12.67
CA GLU A 90 -46.72 -1.73 11.67
C GLU A 90 -47.35 -0.50 11.01
N THR A 91 -46.94 -0.20 9.78
CA THR A 91 -47.68 0.71 8.90
C THR A 91 -48.25 -0.09 7.72
N PRO A 92 -49.59 -0.24 7.62
CA PRO A 92 -50.18 -0.84 6.44
C PRO A 92 -50.22 0.21 5.33
N HIS A 93 -49.11 0.36 4.60
CA HIS A 93 -49.07 1.24 3.45
C HIS A 93 -49.79 0.57 2.27
N ARG A 94 -51.01 1.01 2.00
CA ARG A 94 -51.78 0.56 0.83
C ARG A 94 -51.22 1.25 -0.42
N TRP A 95 -50.54 0.45 -1.24
CA TRP A 95 -49.94 0.84 -2.51
C TRP A 95 -51.03 1.17 -3.53
N SER A 96 -51.07 2.42 -3.99
CA SER A 96 -51.99 2.88 -5.04
C SER A 96 -51.23 3.24 -6.31
N TRP A 97 -51.89 3.08 -7.46
CA TRP A 97 -51.33 3.24 -8.81
C TRP A 97 -50.62 4.57 -9.17
N PRO A 98 -50.69 5.69 -8.42
CA PRO A 98 -49.83 6.86 -8.65
C PRO A 98 -48.34 6.62 -8.30
N GLU A 99 -48.03 5.60 -7.50
CA GLU A 99 -46.68 5.37 -6.95
C GLU A 99 -45.66 4.92 -8.01
N TRP A 100 -46.11 4.28 -9.09
CA TRP A 100 -45.27 3.95 -10.24
C TRP A 100 -44.75 5.20 -10.98
N GLY A 101 -45.52 6.30 -10.97
CA GLY A 101 -45.10 7.57 -11.57
C GLY A 101 -43.92 8.22 -10.83
N ALA A 102 -43.90 8.12 -9.49
CA ALA A 102 -42.80 8.60 -8.67
C ALA A 102 -41.53 7.73 -8.83
N ILE A 103 -41.69 6.42 -8.98
CA ILE A 103 -40.56 5.51 -9.26
C ILE A 103 -39.95 5.81 -10.63
N ALA A 104 -40.77 6.06 -11.66
CA ALA A 104 -40.27 6.44 -12.97
C ALA A 104 -39.57 7.81 -12.94
N ALA A 105 -40.14 8.80 -12.25
CA ALA A 105 -39.54 10.13 -12.12
C ALA A 105 -38.19 10.11 -11.38
N THR A 106 -38.07 9.34 -10.30
CA THR A 106 -36.80 9.20 -9.56
C THR A 106 -35.73 8.47 -10.39
N LEU A 107 -36.11 7.52 -11.26
CA LEU A 107 -35.19 6.86 -12.17
C LEU A 107 -34.68 7.84 -13.24
N VAL A 108 -35.55 8.68 -13.82
CA VAL A 108 -35.14 9.72 -14.78
C VAL A 108 -34.22 10.74 -14.12
N VAL A 109 -34.56 11.24 -12.93
CA VAL A 109 -33.69 12.18 -12.19
C VAL A 109 -32.37 11.53 -11.80
N GLY A 110 -32.38 10.27 -11.37
CA GLY A 110 -31.17 9.51 -11.05
C GLY A 110 -30.28 9.27 -12.27
N VAL A 111 -30.86 8.98 -13.44
CA VAL A 111 -30.11 8.81 -14.70
C VAL A 111 -29.57 10.15 -15.19
N LEU A 112 -30.33 11.24 -15.09
CA LEU A 112 -29.87 12.56 -15.55
C LEU A 112 -28.77 13.11 -14.62
N ALA A 113 -28.98 13.04 -13.31
CA ALA A 113 -27.98 13.40 -12.32
C ALA A 113 -26.76 12.46 -12.37
N GLY A 114 -26.97 11.17 -12.63
CA GLY A 114 -25.91 10.19 -12.82
C GLY A 114 -25.07 10.46 -14.06
N THR A 115 -25.69 10.73 -15.21
CA THR A 115 -24.95 11.02 -16.44
C THR A 115 -24.19 12.35 -16.34
N LEU A 116 -24.82 13.43 -15.89
CA LEU A 116 -24.13 14.73 -15.69
C LEU A 116 -23.09 14.68 -14.56
N GLY A 117 -23.36 13.93 -13.50
CA GLY A 117 -22.45 13.72 -12.37
C GLY A 117 -21.23 12.88 -12.75
N LEU A 118 -21.40 11.76 -13.45
CA LEU A 118 -20.26 10.94 -13.90
C LEU A 118 -19.38 11.69 -14.91
N HIS A 119 -19.95 12.52 -15.78
CA HIS A 119 -19.15 13.30 -16.74
C HIS A 119 -18.34 14.42 -16.07
N SER A 120 -18.86 15.03 -15.01
CA SER A 120 -18.14 16.05 -14.23
C SER A 120 -17.07 15.46 -13.29
N VAL A 121 -17.29 14.24 -12.77
CA VAL A 121 -16.28 13.51 -11.98
C VAL A 121 -15.18 12.90 -12.87
N GLN A 122 -15.46 12.63 -14.15
CA GLN A 122 -14.44 12.15 -15.10
C GLN A 122 -13.47 13.24 -15.58
N GLY A 123 -13.78 14.53 -15.37
CA GLY A 123 -12.93 15.66 -15.77
C GLY A 123 -11.54 15.69 -15.15
N GLU A 124 -11.30 14.96 -14.07
CA GLU A 124 -9.98 14.85 -13.41
C GLU A 124 -9.22 13.54 -13.69
N THR A 125 -9.80 12.61 -14.47
CA THR A 125 -9.26 11.24 -14.62
C THR A 125 -8.58 10.96 -15.97
N THR A 126 -8.58 11.92 -16.91
CA THR A 126 -7.86 11.74 -18.18
C THR A 126 -6.36 11.98 -17.98
N PHE A 127 -5.63 10.94 -17.56
CA PHE A 127 -4.18 10.99 -17.37
C PHE A 127 -3.38 10.59 -18.61
N ALA A 128 -4.02 9.95 -19.59
CA ALA A 128 -3.41 9.54 -20.85
C ALA A 128 -4.33 9.80 -22.04
N SER A 129 -3.76 9.98 -23.22
CA SER A 129 -4.50 10.10 -24.47
C SER A 129 -3.86 9.30 -25.58
N GLY A 130 -4.66 8.73 -26.49
CA GLY A 130 -4.13 8.19 -27.73
C GLY A 130 -3.63 9.30 -28.65
N GLY A 131 -2.37 9.18 -29.09
CA GLY A 131 -1.84 9.92 -30.24
C GLY A 131 -2.32 9.31 -31.56
N SER A 132 -2.14 10.04 -32.65
CA SER A 132 -2.50 9.60 -34.02
C SER A 132 -1.89 8.26 -34.43
N ASN A 133 -0.80 7.86 -33.77
CA ASN A 133 -0.02 6.66 -34.10
C ASN A 133 -0.36 5.48 -33.18
N GLY A 134 -1.46 5.54 -32.41
CA GLY A 134 -1.85 4.51 -31.44
C GLY A 134 -1.00 4.49 -30.16
N THR A 135 -0.06 5.44 -30.00
CA THR A 135 0.77 5.58 -28.81
C THR A 135 0.03 6.36 -27.73
N LEU A 136 -0.01 5.85 -26.50
CA LEU A 136 -0.53 6.60 -25.37
C LEU A 136 0.48 7.67 -24.94
N THR A 137 0.01 8.90 -24.73
CA THR A 137 0.80 10.01 -24.19
C THR A 137 0.20 10.49 -22.87
N ALA A 138 1.05 10.77 -21.88
CA ALA A 138 0.60 11.32 -20.60
C ALA A 138 0.08 12.75 -20.78
N ARG A 139 -0.99 13.10 -20.05
CA ARG A 139 -1.57 14.45 -20.05
C ARG A 139 -1.82 14.97 -18.64
N GLY A 140 -1.98 16.29 -18.55
CA GLY A 140 -2.44 16.99 -17.37
C GLY A 140 -1.59 16.72 -16.13
N LYS A 141 -2.23 16.21 -15.06
CA LYS A 141 -1.57 15.94 -13.78
C LYS A 141 -0.49 14.86 -13.89
N LEU A 142 -0.66 13.86 -14.77
CA LEU A 142 0.34 12.79 -14.94
C LEU A 142 1.59 13.30 -15.65
N ASP A 143 1.46 14.09 -16.71
CA ASP A 143 2.60 14.72 -17.38
C ASP A 143 3.38 15.63 -16.42
N THR A 144 2.66 16.40 -15.60
CA THR A 144 3.26 17.26 -14.58
C THR A 144 4.00 16.45 -13.52
N ALA A 145 3.41 15.36 -13.03
CA ALA A 145 4.04 14.47 -12.05
C ALA A 145 5.28 13.79 -12.62
N LEU A 146 5.18 13.18 -13.81
CA LEU A 146 6.30 12.57 -14.51
C LEU A 146 7.44 13.54 -14.82
N THR A 147 7.14 14.83 -14.93
CA THR A 147 8.16 15.86 -15.20
C THR A 147 8.78 16.44 -13.93
N ARG A 148 7.98 16.71 -12.89
CA ARG A 148 8.42 17.53 -11.74
C ARG A 148 8.55 16.75 -10.43
N GLN A 149 7.78 15.69 -10.24
CA GLN A 149 7.81 14.92 -9.00
C GLN A 149 9.04 14.02 -8.99
N LEU A 150 9.80 14.02 -7.89
CA LEU A 150 10.89 13.08 -7.66
C LEU A 150 10.33 11.75 -7.15
N ALA A 151 10.97 10.63 -7.51
CA ALA A 151 10.61 9.29 -7.04
C ALA A 151 10.62 9.18 -5.52
N SER A 152 11.54 9.90 -4.86
CA SER A 152 11.66 9.90 -3.41
C SER A 152 10.70 10.87 -2.69
N ALA A 153 9.93 11.67 -3.44
CA ALA A 153 9.01 12.62 -2.83
C ALA A 153 7.65 11.96 -2.54
N PRO A 154 7.04 12.22 -1.37
CA PRO A 154 5.68 11.76 -1.11
C PRO A 154 4.72 12.35 -2.17
N PRO A 155 3.63 11.65 -2.50
CA PRO A 155 2.61 12.18 -3.41
C PRO A 155 2.16 13.56 -2.92
N ALA A 156 2.01 14.52 -3.83
CA ALA A 156 1.49 15.83 -3.47
C ALA A 156 0.09 15.67 -2.85
N ALA A 157 -0.22 16.43 -1.80
CA ALA A 157 -1.50 16.35 -1.11
C ALA A 157 -2.67 16.49 -2.11
N GLY A 158 -3.51 15.45 -2.23
CA GLY A 158 -4.63 15.40 -3.18
C GLY A 158 -4.28 14.85 -4.57
N SER A 159 -3.04 14.45 -4.84
CA SER A 159 -2.66 13.74 -6.07
C SER A 159 -2.64 12.22 -5.83
N ALA A 160 -3.46 11.48 -6.56
CA ALA A 160 -3.47 10.02 -6.55
C ALA A 160 -2.32 9.41 -7.40
N ILE A 161 -1.28 10.20 -7.69
CA ILE A 161 -0.19 9.84 -8.61
C ILE A 161 1.08 9.63 -7.80
N THR A 162 1.64 8.43 -7.89
CA THR A 162 2.92 8.08 -7.26
C THR A 162 3.93 7.74 -8.35
N ILE A 163 5.11 8.37 -8.29
CA ILE A 163 6.21 8.03 -9.19
C ILE A 163 7.12 7.02 -8.49
N GLY A 164 7.41 5.91 -9.17
CA GLY A 164 8.31 4.86 -8.70
C GLY A 164 9.74 5.09 -9.19
N VAL A 165 10.37 4.07 -9.74
CA VAL A 165 11.76 4.15 -10.23
C VAL A 165 11.90 4.99 -11.50
N SER A 166 13.05 5.66 -11.61
CA SER A 166 13.49 6.41 -12.79
C SER A 166 14.79 5.79 -13.31
N PHE A 167 14.90 5.54 -14.62
CA PHE A 167 16.06 4.90 -15.23
C PHE A 167 16.25 5.35 -16.67
N VAL A 168 17.37 4.95 -17.28
CA VAL A 168 17.66 5.20 -18.69
C VAL A 168 17.49 3.91 -19.46
N ALA A 169 16.70 3.96 -20.52
CA ALA A 169 16.46 2.81 -21.37
C ALA A 169 17.59 2.59 -22.38
N LYS A 170 17.62 1.43 -23.03
CA LYS A 170 18.59 1.03 -24.06
C LYS A 170 18.66 2.03 -25.22
N GLU A 171 17.57 2.70 -25.52
CA GLU A 171 17.48 3.70 -26.59
C GLU A 171 17.94 5.11 -26.14
N GLY A 172 18.47 5.25 -24.91
CA GLY A 172 19.02 6.50 -24.38
C GLY A 172 17.97 7.46 -23.77
N GLN A 173 16.70 7.14 -23.91
CA GLN A 173 15.57 7.86 -23.32
C GLN A 173 15.42 7.61 -21.82
N TYR A 174 14.94 8.62 -21.08
CA TYR A 174 14.56 8.44 -19.68
C TYR A 174 13.19 7.78 -19.59
N CYS A 175 13.07 6.75 -18.74
CA CYS A 175 11.81 6.10 -18.44
C CYS A 175 11.54 6.11 -16.93
N ARG A 176 10.26 6.21 -16.56
CA ARG A 176 9.79 6.31 -15.18
C ARG A 176 8.55 5.45 -14.98
N THR A 177 8.51 4.69 -13.90
CA THR A 177 7.29 3.96 -13.50
C THR A 177 6.34 4.87 -12.72
N PHE A 178 5.04 4.68 -12.87
CA PHE A 178 4.04 5.45 -12.14
C PHE A 178 2.85 4.57 -11.72
N ALA A 179 2.13 5.01 -10.70
CA ALA A 179 0.84 4.47 -10.29
C ALA A 179 -0.18 5.61 -10.16
N VAL A 180 -1.38 5.42 -10.71
CA VAL A 180 -2.47 6.40 -10.69
C VAL A 180 -3.82 5.70 -10.59
N GLY A 181 -4.60 6.00 -9.54
CA GLY A 181 -6.04 5.67 -9.48
C GLY A 181 -6.40 4.22 -9.77
N GLY A 182 -5.58 3.25 -9.35
CA GLY A 182 -5.80 1.82 -9.62
C GLY A 182 -5.12 1.30 -10.90
N ALA A 183 -4.43 2.13 -11.67
CA ALA A 183 -3.55 1.70 -12.76
C ALA A 183 -2.08 1.91 -12.41
N ALA A 184 -1.20 1.14 -13.04
CA ALA A 184 0.24 1.33 -12.99
C ALA A 184 0.85 1.19 -14.38
N GLY A 185 1.95 1.87 -14.64
CA GLY A 185 2.54 1.89 -15.96
C GLY A 185 4.00 2.34 -16.00
N LEU A 186 4.55 2.26 -17.19
CA LEU A 186 5.87 2.77 -17.55
C LEU A 186 5.69 3.90 -18.56
N ALA A 187 6.30 5.05 -18.29
CA ALA A 187 6.34 6.17 -19.21
C ALA A 187 7.78 6.48 -19.65
N CYS A 188 8.01 6.72 -20.93
CA CYS A 188 9.31 7.08 -21.49
C CYS A 188 9.26 8.46 -22.16
N ARG A 189 10.33 9.24 -22.03
CA ARG A 189 10.42 10.59 -22.60
C ARG A 189 10.83 10.52 -24.07
N SER A 190 9.94 10.92 -24.97
CA SER A 190 10.19 11.04 -26.42
C SER A 190 9.66 12.38 -26.92
N ASP A 191 10.45 13.11 -27.70
CA ASP A 191 10.03 14.36 -28.36
C ASP A 191 9.39 15.40 -27.43
N GLY A 192 9.89 15.50 -26.20
CA GLY A 192 9.35 16.42 -25.19
C GLY A 192 8.01 16.00 -24.60
N GLN A 193 7.53 14.79 -24.88
CA GLN A 193 6.31 14.19 -24.33
C GLN A 193 6.64 12.89 -23.60
N TRP A 194 5.78 12.53 -22.64
CA TRP A 194 5.86 11.22 -21.99
C TRP A 194 4.95 10.24 -22.72
N THR A 195 5.54 9.25 -23.40
CA THR A 195 4.80 8.14 -24.03
C THR A 195 4.66 6.99 -23.04
N ILE A 196 3.54 6.27 -23.07
CA ILE A 196 3.20 5.21 -22.13
C ILE A 196 3.15 3.88 -22.91
N PRO A 197 4.29 3.19 -23.06
CA PRO A 197 4.32 1.88 -23.74
C PRO A 197 3.64 0.76 -22.95
N VAL A 198 3.55 0.90 -21.62
CA VAL A 198 2.93 -0.11 -20.75
C VAL A 198 2.00 0.57 -19.76
N LEU A 199 0.75 0.12 -19.76
CA LEU A 199 -0.27 0.50 -18.78
C LEU A 199 -1.06 -0.75 -18.43
N THR A 200 -1.22 -1.02 -17.15
CA THR A 200 -1.95 -2.17 -16.64
C THR A 200 -2.73 -1.79 -15.38
N ASP A 201 -3.70 -2.60 -15.02
CA ASP A 201 -4.34 -2.48 -13.72
C ASP A 201 -3.27 -2.72 -12.65
N SER A 202 -3.22 -1.83 -11.66
CA SER A 202 -2.28 -1.94 -10.55
C SER A 202 -2.56 -3.17 -9.68
N GLY A 203 -3.72 -3.81 -9.84
CA GLY A 203 -4.11 -5.02 -9.15
C GLY A 203 -4.20 -4.73 -7.66
N GLY A 204 -5.42 -4.53 -7.15
CA GLY A 204 -5.68 -4.52 -5.71
C GLY A 204 -5.31 -5.88 -5.10
N GLY A 205 -4.03 -6.13 -4.90
CA GLY A 205 -3.52 -7.34 -4.28
C GLY A 205 -4.13 -7.46 -2.90
N ALA A 206 -4.88 -8.54 -2.71
CA ALA A 206 -5.57 -8.88 -1.47
C ALA A 206 -4.70 -8.53 -0.26
N ALA A 207 -5.29 -7.83 0.69
CA ALA A 207 -4.68 -7.37 1.93
C ALA A 207 -4.30 -8.54 2.88
N GLY A 208 -3.42 -9.43 2.42
CA GLY A 208 -3.03 -10.64 3.13
C GLY A 208 -1.83 -11.40 2.56
N ALA A 209 -1.40 -11.11 1.32
CA ALA A 209 -0.16 -11.69 0.78
C ALA A 209 1.03 -10.79 1.12
N TYR A 210 2.10 -11.41 1.63
CA TYR A 210 3.37 -10.79 2.00
C TYR A 210 3.83 -9.78 0.93
N ARG A 211 3.66 -8.48 1.18
CA ARG A 211 4.06 -7.41 0.27
C ARG A 211 5.51 -7.04 0.58
N GLN A 212 6.44 -7.44 -0.29
CA GLN A 212 7.81 -6.97 -0.20
C GLN A 212 7.85 -5.45 -0.45
N ALA A 213 8.63 -4.73 0.34
CA ALA A 213 8.70 -3.26 0.29
C ALA A 213 9.19 -2.69 -1.07
N GLY A 214 9.70 -3.53 -1.97
CA GLY A 214 10.17 -3.15 -3.31
C GLY A 214 9.16 -3.35 -4.46
N SER A 215 8.05 -4.08 -4.27
CA SER A 215 7.11 -4.44 -5.34
C SER A 215 5.82 -3.61 -5.29
N ALA A 216 5.97 -2.30 -5.46
CA ALA A 216 4.83 -1.39 -5.62
C ALA A 216 4.17 -1.49 -7.02
N MET A 217 4.85 -2.13 -7.98
CA MET A 217 4.44 -2.17 -9.39
C MET A 217 4.03 -3.59 -9.83
N PRO A 218 3.02 -3.74 -10.71
CA PRO A 218 2.62 -5.03 -11.27
C PRO A 218 3.74 -5.72 -12.05
N PRO A 219 3.74 -7.06 -12.13
CA PRO A 219 4.78 -7.83 -12.84
C PRO A 219 5.00 -7.36 -14.28
N ALA A 220 3.93 -7.08 -15.03
CA ALA A 220 4.05 -6.58 -16.41
C ALA A 220 4.81 -5.25 -16.54
N VAL A 221 4.76 -4.40 -15.51
CA VAL A 221 5.55 -3.15 -15.48
C VAL A 221 7.01 -3.44 -15.15
N LEU A 222 7.27 -4.34 -14.19
CA LEU A 222 8.63 -4.76 -13.82
C LEU A 222 9.35 -5.43 -14.99
N ASP A 223 8.70 -6.37 -15.67
CA ASP A 223 9.25 -7.03 -16.87
C ASP A 223 9.59 -6.01 -17.97
N ALA A 224 8.75 -4.98 -18.12
CA ALA A 224 8.98 -3.91 -19.09
C ALA A 224 10.16 -3.00 -18.71
N VAL A 225 10.41 -2.80 -17.41
CA VAL A 225 11.59 -2.12 -16.89
C VAL A 225 12.82 -2.96 -17.16
N ASP A 226 12.84 -4.24 -16.77
CA ASP A 226 13.99 -5.12 -16.94
C ASP A 226 14.38 -5.31 -18.42
N ALA A 227 13.38 -5.38 -19.30
CA ALA A 227 13.62 -5.47 -20.74
C ALA A 227 14.30 -4.23 -21.33
N ARG A 228 14.13 -3.05 -20.70
CA ARG A 228 14.56 -1.75 -21.26
C ARG A 228 15.71 -1.10 -20.50
N ALA A 229 15.86 -1.36 -19.21
CA ALA A 229 16.81 -0.64 -18.37
C ALA A 229 18.26 -0.92 -18.76
N VAL A 230 19.08 0.14 -18.71
CA VAL A 230 20.54 0.04 -18.80
C VAL A 230 21.15 0.44 -17.47
N GLY A 231 21.69 -0.54 -16.76
CA GLY A 231 22.33 -0.32 -15.47
C GLY A 231 21.33 -0.02 -14.34
N PRO A 232 21.83 0.52 -13.21
CA PRO A 232 20.99 0.79 -12.04
C PRO A 232 20.00 1.93 -12.29
N SER A 233 18.90 1.95 -11.53
CA SER A 233 18.00 3.10 -11.46
C SER A 233 18.75 4.36 -11.03
N LEU A 234 18.27 5.51 -11.49
CA LEU A 234 18.78 6.81 -11.07
C LEU A 234 18.63 6.98 -9.55
N ASP A 235 19.71 7.44 -8.92
CA ASP A 235 19.65 7.91 -7.54
C ASP A 235 18.96 9.28 -7.46
N ALA A 236 18.72 9.75 -6.23
CA ALA A 236 18.03 11.02 -6.02
C ALA A 236 18.80 12.23 -6.60
N LYS A 237 20.12 12.14 -6.77
CA LYS A 237 20.93 13.22 -7.39
C LYS A 237 20.78 13.19 -8.91
N GLY A 238 20.90 12.02 -9.52
CA GLY A 238 20.72 11.80 -10.95
C GLY A 238 19.32 12.17 -11.42
N GLU A 239 18.31 11.83 -10.62
CA GLU A 239 16.92 12.21 -10.90
C GLU A 239 16.71 13.72 -10.89
N ARG A 240 17.22 14.43 -9.89
CA ARG A 240 17.15 15.91 -9.83
C ARG A 240 17.86 16.56 -11.01
N ALA A 241 19.02 16.04 -11.39
CA ALA A 241 19.77 16.55 -12.54
C ALA A 241 19.01 16.32 -13.86
N ALA A 242 18.37 15.15 -14.02
CA ALA A 242 17.52 14.86 -15.17
C ALA A 242 16.30 15.80 -15.22
N ALA A 243 15.62 16.02 -14.09
CA ALA A 243 14.50 16.93 -13.99
C ALA A 243 14.88 18.39 -14.34
N GLN A 244 16.04 18.88 -13.86
CA GLN A 244 16.54 20.22 -14.18
C GLN A 244 16.85 20.41 -15.67
N ARG A 245 17.27 19.34 -16.37
CA ARG A 245 17.48 19.35 -17.82
C ARG A 245 16.21 19.01 -18.61
N GLY A 246 15.04 19.00 -17.98
CA GLY A 246 13.77 18.69 -18.66
C GLY A 246 13.70 17.27 -19.22
N TRP A 247 14.41 16.32 -18.60
CA TRP A 247 14.51 14.93 -19.03
C TRP A 247 15.07 14.77 -20.45
N SER A 248 15.96 15.68 -20.85
CA SER A 248 16.78 15.56 -22.05
C SER A 248 18.16 15.00 -21.71
N ARG A 249 18.73 14.24 -22.64
CA ARG A 249 20.13 13.80 -22.61
C ARG A 249 20.96 14.64 -23.56
#